data_AF-A0A5D6YCS0-F1
#
_entry.id   AF-A0A5D6YCS0-F1
#
_cell.length_a   1.000
_cell.length_b   1.000
_cell.length_c   1.000
_cell.angle_alpha   90.00
_cell.angle_beta   90.00
_cell.angle_gamma   90.00
#
_symmetry.space_group_name_H-M   'P 1'
#
loop_
_entity.id
_entity.type
_entity.pdbx_description
1 polymer ?
#
loop_
_entity_poly.entity_id
_entity_poly.type
_entity_poly.pdbx_seq_one_letter_code
_entity_poly.pdbx_strand_id
1 'polypeptide(L)'
;MFTNIGILSAGETVYFGPRVEIIPHFASTGYQCPMYLNPAEYFISLVNADFDGHADIPSLVNAYNGSETQRALDASITADRNSSHAAKVVEYSTPSSFRQFTVLMYRNTINNIRNPGIYWMRLFMY
;
A
#
# COMPACT_ATOMS: atom_id res chain seq x y z
N MET A 1 -5.41 13.10 2.14
CA MET A 1 -4.47 13.35 1.01
C MET A 1 -3.23 12.51 1.22
N PHE A 2 -2.64 11.96 0.15
CA PHE A 2 -1.42 11.14 0.24
C PHE A 2 -0.17 12.01 0.42
N THR A 3 0.77 11.50 1.23
CA THR A 3 2.10 12.10 1.43
C THR A 3 3.07 11.57 0.39
N ASN A 4 3.16 10.23 0.31
CA ASN A 4 3.98 9.50 -0.65
C ASN A 4 3.09 8.66 -1.56
N ILE A 5 3.56 8.45 -2.78
CA ILE A 5 2.93 7.61 -3.80
C ILE A 5 3.93 6.55 -4.20
N GLY A 6 3.49 5.29 -4.23
CA GLY A 6 4.23 4.15 -4.73
C GLY A 6 3.48 3.53 -5.92
N ILE A 7 4.16 3.36 -7.04
CA ILE A 7 3.64 2.71 -8.25
C ILE A 7 4.48 1.47 -8.51
N LEU A 8 3.80 0.33 -8.64
CA LEU A 8 4.40 -0.94 -8.96
C LEU A 8 3.77 -1.51 -10.23
N SER A 9 4.57 -2.18 -11.04
CA SER A 9 4.11 -2.91 -12.22
C SER A 9 4.93 -4.18 -12.41
N ALA A 10 4.25 -5.30 -12.67
CA ALA A 10 4.85 -6.62 -12.81
C ALA A 10 5.82 -7.03 -11.68
N GLY A 11 5.64 -6.49 -10.46
CA GLY A 11 6.50 -6.75 -9.30
C GLY A 11 7.68 -5.78 -9.14
N GLU A 12 7.90 -4.89 -10.10
CA GLU A 12 8.96 -3.88 -10.06
C GLU A 12 8.43 -2.52 -9.59
N THR A 13 9.28 -1.75 -8.90
CA THR A 13 8.93 -0.40 -8.46
C THR A 13 9.23 0.60 -9.57
N VAL A 14 8.20 1.27 -10.05
CA VAL A 14 8.29 2.26 -11.12
C VAL A 14 8.50 3.66 -10.56
N TYR A 15 7.90 3.96 -9.42
CA TYR A 15 8.13 5.21 -8.70
C TYR A 15 7.74 5.04 -7.24
N PHE A 16 8.56 5.54 -6.33
CA PHE A 16 8.17 5.76 -4.95
C PHE A 16 8.74 7.08 -4.43
N GLY A 17 7.86 7.95 -3.92
CA GLY A 17 8.28 9.26 -3.43
C GLY A 17 7.13 10.22 -3.13
N PRO A 18 7.44 11.49 -2.82
CA PRO A 18 6.44 12.51 -2.56
C PRO A 18 5.50 12.71 -3.74
N ARG A 19 4.23 13.04 -3.45
CA ARG A 19 3.23 13.30 -4.49
C ARG A 19 3.56 14.45 -5.44
N VAL A 20 4.40 15.40 -5.00
CA VAL A 20 4.72 16.62 -5.76
C VAL A 20 5.75 16.32 -6.84
N GLU A 21 6.58 15.30 -6.62
CA GLU A 21 7.69 14.93 -7.48
C GLU A 21 7.30 13.92 -8.57
N ILE A 22 6.11 13.32 -8.50
CA ILE A 22 5.67 12.32 -9.46
C ILE A 22 5.54 12.90 -10.88
N ILE A 23 4.88 14.04 -11.04
CA ILE A 23 4.69 14.69 -12.34
C ILE A 23 6.03 15.07 -12.99
N PRO A 24 6.96 15.78 -12.30
CA PRO A 24 8.25 16.10 -12.91
C PRO A 24 9.10 14.85 -13.17
N HIS A 25 8.99 13.80 -12.36
CA HIS A 25 9.69 12.53 -12.60
C HIS A 25 9.26 11.89 -13.91
N PHE A 26 7.96 11.64 -14.11
CA PHE A 26 7.46 11.06 -15.36
C PHE A 26 7.67 11.98 -16.57
N ALA A 27 7.60 13.31 -16.38
CA ALA A 27 7.91 14.27 -17.42
C ALA A 27 9.38 14.19 -17.88
N SER A 28 10.32 13.89 -16.97
CA SER A 28 11.74 13.69 -17.30
C SER A 28 12.00 12.43 -18.13
N THR A 29 11.14 11.42 -18.01
CA THR A 29 11.18 10.19 -18.81
C THR A 29 10.40 10.32 -20.13
N GLY A 30 9.81 11.49 -20.41
CA GLY A 30 9.10 11.78 -21.66
C GLY A 30 7.57 11.64 -21.59
N TYR A 31 7.00 11.35 -20.41
CA TYR A 31 5.56 11.16 -20.22
C TYR A 31 4.96 12.34 -19.47
N GLN A 32 4.38 13.28 -20.21
CA GLN A 32 3.69 14.44 -19.65
C GLN A 32 2.21 14.15 -19.41
N CYS A 33 1.75 14.43 -18.19
CA CYS A 33 0.34 14.32 -17.85
C CYS A 33 -0.47 15.42 -18.55
N PRO A 34 -1.55 15.08 -19.29
CA PRO A 34 -2.47 16.06 -19.86
C PRO A 34 -3.15 16.93 -18.78
N MET A 35 -3.44 18.19 -19.11
CA MET A 35 -4.01 19.17 -18.16
C MET A 35 -5.42 18.81 -17.64
N TYR A 36 -6.20 18.09 -18.44
CA TYR A 36 -7.61 17.75 -18.13
C TYR A 36 -7.80 16.29 -17.72
N LEU A 37 -6.72 15.58 -17.43
CA LEU A 37 -6.76 14.19 -16.99
C LEU A 37 -6.34 14.07 -15.53
N ASN A 38 -6.99 13.18 -14.80
CA ASN A 38 -6.59 12.87 -13.43
C ASN A 38 -5.18 12.23 -13.46
N PRO A 39 -4.16 12.82 -12.80
CA PRO A 39 -2.80 12.28 -12.84
C PRO A 39 -2.70 10.84 -12.35
N ALA A 40 -3.51 10.45 -11.35
CA ALA A 40 -3.51 9.09 -10.84
C ALA A 40 -3.97 8.08 -11.90
N GLU A 41 -5.06 8.39 -12.62
CA GLU A 41 -5.56 7.55 -13.71
C GLU A 41 -4.57 7.51 -14.88
N TYR A 42 -3.98 8.65 -15.23
CA TYR A 42 -2.97 8.73 -16.28
C TYR A 42 -1.79 7.80 -15.98
N PHE A 43 -1.16 7.93 -14.82
CA PHE A 43 -0.01 7.08 -14.48
C PHE A 43 -0.40 5.61 -14.36
N ILE A 44 -1.55 5.27 -13.79
CA ILE A 44 -2.00 3.87 -13.73
C ILE A 44 -2.19 3.29 -15.14
N SER A 45 -2.81 4.04 -16.05
CA SER A 45 -2.96 3.60 -17.45
C SER A 45 -1.62 3.48 -18.17
N LEU A 46 -0.66 4.36 -17.85
CA LEU A 46 0.66 4.37 -18.45
C LEU A 46 1.51 3.16 -18.03
N VAL A 47 1.42 2.76 -16.76
CA VAL A 47 2.28 1.71 -16.18
C VAL A 47 1.64 0.31 -16.30
N ASN A 48 0.39 0.23 -16.74
CA ASN A 48 -0.30 -1.03 -16.95
C ASN A 48 -0.02 -1.58 -18.37
N ALA A 49 0.64 -2.74 -18.43
CA ALA A 49 1.04 -3.40 -19.66
C ALA A 49 -0.14 -3.94 -20.50
N ASP A 50 -1.34 -4.06 -19.91
CA ASP A 50 -2.52 -4.59 -20.59
C ASP A 50 -3.22 -3.56 -21.52
N PHE A 51 -2.87 -2.27 -21.41
CA PHE A 51 -3.46 -1.21 -22.23
C PHE A 51 -2.59 -0.84 -23.44
N ASP A 52 -3.24 -0.47 -24.54
CA ASP A 52 -2.58 0.11 -25.71
C ASP A 52 -1.97 1.47 -25.35
N GLY A 53 -0.70 1.69 -25.73
CA GLY A 53 0.02 2.93 -25.42
C GLY A 53 0.70 2.95 -24.04
N HIS A 54 0.91 1.78 -23.43
CA HIS A 54 1.72 1.64 -22.22
C HIS A 54 3.16 2.13 -22.44
N ALA A 55 3.76 2.62 -21.35
CA ALA A 55 5.17 2.97 -21.35
C ALA A 55 6.06 1.74 -21.35
N ASP A 56 7.32 1.92 -21.78
CA ASP A 56 8.36 0.91 -21.63
C ASP A 56 8.69 0.76 -20.13
N ILE A 57 7.99 -0.14 -19.44
CA ILE A 57 8.14 -0.39 -17.99
C ILE A 57 9.61 -0.59 -17.58
N PRO A 58 10.43 -1.39 -18.30
CA PRO A 58 11.84 -1.56 -17.94
C PRO A 58 12.63 -0.25 -17.99
N SER A 59 12.29 0.66 -18.91
CA SER A 59 12.95 1.96 -19.02
C SER A 59 12.60 2.86 -17.84
N LEU A 60 11.34 2.87 -17.42
CA LEU A 60 10.87 3.64 -16.27
C LEU A 60 11.48 3.12 -14.95
N VAL A 61 11.54 1.80 -14.78
CA VAL A 61 12.21 1.18 -13.61
C VAL A 61 13.69 1.58 -13.57
N ASN A 62 14.39 1.53 -14.70
CA ASN A 62 15.79 1.98 -14.77
C ASN A 62 15.95 3.49 -14.50
N ALA A 63 15.04 4.31 -15.01
CA ALA A 63 15.02 5.74 -14.76
C ALA A 63 14.81 6.04 -13.26
N TYR A 64 13.92 5.30 -12.60
CA TYR A 64 13.70 5.41 -11.16
C TYR A 64 14.91 4.95 -10.34
N ASN A 65 15.51 3.81 -10.69
CA ASN A 65 16.73 3.32 -10.04
C ASN A 65 17.90 4.31 -10.13
N GLY A 66 17.96 5.10 -11.21
CA GLY A 66 18.96 6.16 -11.40
C GLY A 66 18.61 7.51 -10.76
N SER A 67 17.39 7.68 -10.25
CA SER A 67 16.86 8.96 -9.79
C SER A 67 17.37 9.39 -8.41
N GLU A 68 17.25 10.68 -8.11
CA GLU A 68 17.58 11.23 -6.80
C GLU A 68 16.61 10.74 -5.71
N THR A 69 15.33 10.52 -6.05
CA THR A 69 14.30 10.09 -5.10
C THR A 69 14.58 8.69 -4.56
N GLN A 70 15.01 7.76 -5.42
CA GLN A 70 15.44 6.43 -4.99
C GLN A 70 16.68 6.51 -4.09
N ARG A 71 17.67 7.33 -4.43
CA ARG A 71 18.88 7.51 -3.59
C ARG A 71 18.56 8.11 -2.23
N ALA A 72 17.69 9.12 -2.19
CA ALA A 72 17.24 9.74 -0.95
C ALA A 72 16.46 8.75 -0.07
N LEU A 73 15.65 7.88 -0.71
CA LEU A 73 14.94 6.80 -0.04
C LEU A 73 15.91 5.77 0.55
N ASP A 74 16.88 5.29 -0.23
CA ASP A 74 17.88 4.33 0.26
C ASP A 74 18.74 4.92 1.39
N ALA A 75 19.09 6.21 1.30
CA ALA A 75 19.80 6.92 2.35
C ALA A 75 18.96 7.02 3.64
N SER A 76 17.67 7.36 3.53
CA SER A 76 16.77 7.43 4.68
C SER A 76 16.52 6.06 5.30
N ILE A 77 16.34 5.00 4.51
CA ILE A 77 16.23 3.62 4.98
C ILE A 77 17.51 3.19 5.71
N THR A 78 18.68 3.53 5.18
CA THR A 78 19.96 3.19 5.80
C THR A 78 20.16 3.95 7.11
N ALA A 79 19.83 5.24 7.14
CA ALA A 79 19.86 6.06 8.35
C ALA A 79 18.88 5.54 9.41
N ASP A 80 17.67 5.20 9.00
CA ASP A 80 16.64 4.59 9.86
C ASP A 80 17.11 3.24 10.38
N ARG A 81 17.71 2.39 9.55
CA ARG A 81 18.24 1.10 10.00
C ARG A 81 19.30 1.28 11.10
N ASN A 82 20.17 2.27 10.97
CA ASN A 82 21.19 2.58 11.98
C ASN A 82 20.58 3.13 13.28
N SER A 83 19.50 3.91 13.19
CA SER A 83 18.77 4.42 14.36
C SER A 83 17.78 3.40 14.95
N SER A 84 17.39 2.38 14.18
CA SER A 84 16.38 1.36 14.54
C SER A 84 16.82 0.43 15.66
N HIS A 85 18.12 0.33 15.97
CA HIS A 85 18.55 -0.32 17.22
C HIS A 85 18.05 0.41 18.48
N ALA A 86 17.65 1.68 18.37
CA ALA A 86 17.01 2.46 19.44
C ALA A 86 15.48 2.54 19.33
N ALA A 87 14.89 2.18 18.19
CA ALA A 87 13.44 2.10 18.06
C ALA A 87 12.93 0.90 18.88
N LYS A 88 12.08 1.17 19.87
CA LYS A 88 11.38 0.09 20.59
C LYS A 88 10.61 -0.71 19.55
N VAL A 89 10.99 -1.98 19.36
CA VAL A 89 10.12 -2.97 18.72
C VAL A 89 8.75 -2.79 19.37
N VAL A 90 7.70 -2.60 18.57
CA VAL A 90 6.34 -2.63 19.07
C VAL A 90 6.15 -4.03 19.65
N GLU A 91 6.35 -4.13 20.96
CA GLU A 91 6.22 -5.37 21.69
C GLU A 91 4.73 -5.62 21.79
N TYR A 92 4.19 -6.35 20.80
CA TYR A 92 2.82 -6.80 20.82
C TYR A 92 2.67 -7.79 21.99
N SER A 93 2.29 -7.28 23.16
CA SER A 93 1.81 -8.14 24.24
C SER A 93 0.53 -8.80 23.75
N THR A 94 0.64 -10.05 23.32
CA THR A 94 -0.54 -10.81 22.95
C THR A 94 -1.38 -11.03 24.21
N PRO A 95 -2.70 -10.74 24.18
CA PRO A 95 -3.54 -10.98 25.35
C PRO A 95 -3.59 -12.48 25.64
N SER A 96 -3.73 -12.87 26.91
CA SER A 96 -3.81 -14.28 27.29
C SER A 96 -4.93 -15.03 26.55
N SER A 97 -4.71 -16.31 26.23
CA SER A 97 -5.66 -17.12 25.46
C SER A 97 -7.06 -17.15 26.08
N PHE A 98 -7.16 -17.15 27.41
CA PHE A 98 -8.44 -17.12 28.10
C PHE A 98 -9.15 -15.77 27.93
N ARG A 99 -8.41 -14.64 27.96
CA ARG A 99 -8.97 -13.31 27.69
C ARG A 99 -9.41 -13.18 26.23
N GLN A 100 -8.64 -13.74 25.30
CA GLN A 100 -9.06 -13.79 23.89
C GLN A 100 -10.35 -14.61 23.74
N PHE A 101 -10.41 -15.78 24.37
CA PHE A 101 -11.60 -16.64 24.36
C PHE A 101 -12.83 -15.93 24.93
N THR A 102 -12.74 -15.29 26.11
CA THR A 102 -13.88 -14.60 26.72
C THR A 102 -14.35 -13.42 25.86
N VAL A 103 -13.43 -12.65 25.30
CA VAL A 103 -13.76 -11.51 24.40
C VAL A 103 -14.43 -12.01 23.13
N LEU A 104 -13.89 -13.05 22.49
CA LEU A 104 -14.45 -13.62 21.27
C LEU A 104 -15.82 -14.26 21.54
N MET A 105 -15.97 -14.97 22.66
CA MET A 105 -17.25 -15.57 23.06
C MET A 105 -18.30 -14.50 23.34
N TYR A 106 -17.97 -13.46 24.10
CA TYR A 106 -18.88 -12.35 24.38
C TYR A 106 -19.30 -11.61 23.09
N ARG A 107 -18.35 -11.33 22.20
CA ARG A 107 -18.62 -10.70 20.90
C ARG A 107 -19.53 -11.58 20.04
N ASN A 108 -19.28 -12.89 19.99
CA ASN A 108 -20.09 -13.83 19.25
C ASN A 108 -21.52 -13.92 19.82
N THR A 109 -21.65 -13.93 21.15
CA THR A 109 -22.96 -13.92 21.83
C THR A 109 -23.76 -12.66 21.50
N ILE A 110 -23.15 -11.47 21.57
CA ILE A 110 -23.82 -10.22 21.16
C ILE A 110 -24.26 -10.29 19.69
N ASN A 111 -23.39 -10.79 18.81
CA ASN A 111 -23.70 -10.92 17.39
C ASN A 111 -24.89 -11.86 17.14
N ASN A 112 -24.96 -12.98 17.87
CA ASN A 112 -26.06 -13.94 17.78
C ASN A 112 -27.37 -13.39 18.34
N ILE A 113 -27.33 -12.64 19.45
CA ILE A 113 -28.52 -11.99 20.04
C ILE A 113 -29.07 -10.90 19.09
N ARG A 114 -28.19 -10.16 18.42
CA ARG A 114 -28.60 -9.12 17.44
C ARG A 114 -29.12 -9.72 16.12
N ASN A 115 -28.77 -10.95 15.79
CA ASN A 115 -29.20 -11.65 14.57
C ASN A 115 -29.95 -12.96 14.90
N PRO A 116 -31.12 -12.87 15.54
CA PRO A 116 -31.81 -14.04 16.06
C PRO A 116 -32.24 -15.03 14.95
N GLY A 117 -32.58 -14.55 13.74
CA GLY A 117 -33.02 -15.42 12.64
C GLY A 117 -31.97 -16.45 12.20
N ILE A 118 -30.70 -16.05 12.09
CA ILE A 118 -29.60 -16.95 11.70
C ILE A 118 -29.26 -17.93 12.83
N TYR A 119 -29.29 -17.45 14.07
CA TYR A 119 -29.04 -18.29 15.25
C TYR A 119 -30.14 -19.36 15.42
N TRP A 120 -31.41 -18.96 15.31
CA TRP A 120 -32.56 -19.86 15.39
C TRP A 120 -32.60 -20.89 14.26
N MET A 121 -32.29 -20.50 13.01
CA MET A 121 -32.16 -21.48 11.92
C MET A 121 -31.08 -22.52 12.21
N ARG A 122 -29.92 -22.10 12.72
CA ARG A 122 -28.83 -23.04 13.07
C ARG A 122 -29.18 -23.95 14.25
N LEU A 123 -29.95 -23.46 15.22
CA LEU A 123 -30.40 -24.24 16.37
C LEU A 123 -31.46 -25.29 16.00
N PHE A 124 -32.33 -25.00 15.03
CA PHE A 124 -33.39 -25.92 14.61
C PHE A 124 -32.97 -26.89 13.49
N MET A 125 -31.90 -26.59 12.75
CA MET A 125 -31.39 -27.47 11.68
C MET A 125 -30.53 -28.63 12.22
N TYR A 126 -30.12 -28.57 13.48
CA TYR A 126 -29.36 -29.60 14.19
C TYR A 126 -30.21 -30.21 15.30
#